data_AF-A0A438EH72-F1
#
_entry.id   AF-A0A438EH72-F1
#
_cell.length_a   1.000
_cell.length_b   1.000
_cell.length_c   1.000
_cell.angle_alpha   90.00
_cell.angle_beta   90.00
_cell.angle_gamma   90.00
#
_symmetry.space_group_name_H-M   'P 1'
#
loop_
_entity.id
_entity.type
_entity.pdbx_description
1 polymer ?
#
loop_
_entity_poly.entity_id
_entity_poly.type
_entity_poly.pdbx_seq_one_letter_code
_entity_poly.pdbx_strand_id
1 'polypeptide(L)'
;MAAQKGDNHEFNQSTTQERDSEIISSMGSASAFNNSSLHLIVEKLNSNNYREWTHAIKLVIDINGKLEFLTGETQRPPLTDAAASWKWRSKNSFITSCIINSMKPTIDKMYMFLPTAKDVWDAI
;
A
#
# COMPACT_ATOMS: atom_id res chain seq x y z
N MET A 1 53.73 23.11 26.21
CA MET A 1 53.62 21.66 26.49
C MET A 1 52.13 21.35 26.59
N ALA A 2 51.66 20.42 25.77
CA ALA A 2 50.25 20.13 25.50
C ALA A 2 49.55 19.40 26.65
N ALA A 3 48.22 19.56 26.74
CA ALA A 3 47.28 18.47 26.96
C ALA A 3 45.84 18.92 26.62
N GLN A 4 45.19 18.13 25.78
CA GLN A 4 43.84 18.27 25.26
C GLN A 4 42.97 17.17 25.90
N LYS A 5 41.80 17.51 26.44
CA LYS A 5 40.73 16.61 26.91
C LYS A 5 39.52 17.48 27.23
N GLY A 6 38.27 17.27 26.82
CA GLY A 6 37.58 16.25 26.04
C GLY A 6 36.10 16.67 26.02
N ASP A 7 35.39 16.36 24.94
CA ASP A 7 33.98 16.70 24.71
C ASP A 7 33.03 16.14 25.78
N ASN A 8 31.87 16.80 25.97
CA ASN A 8 30.58 16.19 26.33
C ASN A 8 29.46 17.20 26.08
N HIS A 9 28.93 17.23 24.84
CA HIS A 9 27.65 17.85 24.54
C HIS A 9 26.55 16.80 24.74
N GLU A 10 25.83 16.95 25.85
CA GLU A 10 24.67 16.13 26.21
C GLU A 10 23.49 16.48 25.27
N PHE A 11 23.25 15.64 24.26
CA PHE A 11 22.13 15.77 23.35
C PHE A 11 20.91 15.12 23.99
N ASN A 12 19.99 15.95 24.50
CA ASN A 12 18.71 15.51 25.06
C ASN A 12 17.87 14.81 23.98
N GLN A 13 17.86 13.48 23.99
CA GLN A 13 16.98 12.64 23.19
C GLN A 13 15.63 12.51 23.90
N SER A 14 14.72 13.47 23.74
CA SER A 14 13.34 13.30 24.22
C SER A 14 12.25 13.91 23.33
N THR A 15 12.53 14.20 22.04
CA THR A 15 11.53 14.88 21.20
C THR A 15 11.21 14.20 19.86
N THR A 16 11.59 12.94 19.69
CA THR A 16 11.28 12.20 18.45
C THR A 16 10.22 11.10 18.65
N GLN A 17 9.98 10.64 19.88
CA GLN A 17 9.11 9.47 20.11
C GLN A 17 7.60 9.77 20.04
N GLU A 18 7.15 10.99 20.35
CA GLU A 18 5.70 11.32 20.30
C GLU A 18 5.18 11.47 18.87
N ARG A 19 5.99 12.02 17.96
CA ARG A 19 5.58 12.28 16.57
C ARG A 19 5.45 10.99 15.75
N ASP A 20 6.28 10.00 16.04
CA ASP A 20 6.23 8.69 15.38
C ASP A 20 5.01 7.88 15.82
N SER A 21 4.60 8.04 17.09
CA SER A 21 3.45 7.35 17.66
C SER A 21 2.12 7.85 17.09
N GLU A 22 2.01 9.16 16.80
CA GLU A 22 0.84 9.75 16.14
C GLU A 22 0.68 9.30 14.68
N ILE A 23 1.81 9.15 13.96
CA ILE A 23 1.82 8.69 12.57
C ILE A 23 1.38 7.23 12.48
N ILE A 24 1.82 6.38 13.41
CA ILE A 24 1.42 4.97 13.46
C ILE A 24 -0.05 4.82 13.88
N SER A 25 -0.55 5.68 14.78
CA SER A 25 -1.95 5.64 15.23
C SER A 25 -2.94 6.11 14.15
N SER A 26 -2.54 7.08 13.32
CA SER A 26 -3.35 7.55 12.18
C SER A 26 -3.38 6.58 11.00
N MET A 27 -2.41 5.66 10.91
CA MET A 27 -2.37 4.58 9.93
C MET A 27 -2.75 3.27 10.62
N GLY A 28 -4.05 2.98 10.69
CA GLY A 28 -4.53 1.67 11.17
C GLY A 28 -3.68 0.53 10.60
N SER A 29 -3.14 -0.30 11.49
CA SER A 29 -2.11 -1.32 11.30
C SER A 29 -1.93 -1.78 9.84
N ALA A 30 -1.14 -1.04 9.07
CA ALA A 30 -0.82 -1.40 7.70
C ALA A 30 -0.04 -2.72 7.67
N SER A 31 0.72 -3.06 8.73
CA SER A 31 1.58 -4.24 8.78
C SER A 31 0.81 -5.57 8.85
N ALA A 32 -0.41 -5.60 9.38
CA ALA A 32 -1.19 -6.84 9.49
C ALA A 32 -1.83 -7.24 8.15
N PHE A 33 -2.25 -6.28 7.33
CA PHE A 33 -2.96 -6.53 6.09
C PHE A 33 -2.05 -7.02 4.95
N ASN A 34 -0.82 -6.49 4.88
CA ASN A 34 0.08 -6.68 3.73
C ASN A 34 0.43 -8.14 3.46
N ASN A 35 0.66 -8.91 4.51
CA ASN A 35 1.05 -10.31 4.39
C ASN A 35 -0.17 -11.21 4.62
N SER A 36 -0.94 -11.01 5.69
CA SER A 36 -2.02 -11.94 6.05
C SER A 36 -3.15 -11.98 5.02
N SER A 37 -3.54 -10.85 4.43
CA SER A 37 -4.63 -10.80 3.46
C SER A 37 -4.21 -11.17 2.04
N LEU A 38 -2.94 -11.02 1.69
CA LEU A 38 -2.39 -11.65 0.47
C LEU A 38 -2.16 -13.14 0.65
N HIS A 39 -1.86 -13.61 1.87
CA HIS A 39 -1.82 -15.03 2.21
C HIS A 39 -3.19 -15.72 2.10
N LEU A 40 -4.30 -14.97 2.21
CA LEU A 40 -5.65 -15.47 1.94
C LEU A 40 -5.86 -15.83 0.46
N ILE A 41 -5.07 -15.25 -0.45
CA ILE A 41 -5.06 -15.64 -1.86
C ILE A 41 -4.20 -16.90 -1.98
N VAL A 42 -4.85 -18.05 -1.85
CA VAL A 42 -4.20 -19.37 -1.85
C VAL A 42 -3.44 -19.64 -3.16
N GLU A 43 -3.98 -19.16 -4.29
CA GLU A 43 -3.36 -19.34 -5.61
C GLU A 43 -3.14 -18.03 -6.36
N LYS A 44 -1.92 -17.84 -6.86
CA LYS A 44 -1.60 -16.74 -7.77
C LYS A 44 -2.30 -16.91 -9.12
N LEU A 45 -2.66 -15.78 -9.75
CA LEU A 45 -3.29 -15.76 -11.07
C LEU A 45 -2.45 -16.55 -12.08
N ASN A 46 -3.14 -17.41 -12.82
CA ASN A 46 -2.61 -18.17 -13.94
C ASN A 46 -3.67 -18.27 -15.05
N SER A 47 -3.34 -18.98 -16.14
CA SER A 47 -4.23 -19.09 -17.30
C SER A 47 -5.58 -19.76 -17.04
N ASN A 48 -5.74 -20.47 -15.91
CA ASN A 48 -6.86 -21.38 -15.68
C ASN A 48 -7.71 -21.04 -14.45
N ASN A 49 -7.31 -20.07 -13.62
CA ASN A 49 -7.97 -19.76 -12.34
C ASN A 49 -8.48 -18.31 -12.22
N TYR A 50 -8.69 -17.63 -13.36
CA TYR A 50 -9.10 -16.22 -13.37
C TYR A 50 -10.37 -15.95 -12.55
N ARG A 51 -11.38 -16.82 -12.62
CA ARG A 51 -12.66 -16.63 -11.93
C ARG A 51 -12.50 -16.71 -10.41
N GLU A 52 -11.80 -17.73 -9.93
CA GLU A 52 -11.49 -17.97 -8.53
C GLU A 52 -10.62 -16.84 -7.97
N TRP A 53 -9.56 -16.48 -8.71
CA TRP A 53 -8.66 -15.39 -8.36
C TRP A 53 -9.40 -14.04 -8.29
N THR A 54 -10.25 -13.74 -9.28
CA THR A 54 -11.07 -12.52 -9.33
C THR A 54 -11.96 -12.41 -8.10
N HIS A 55 -12.60 -13.51 -7.69
CA HIS A 55 -13.44 -13.53 -6.50
C HIS A 55 -12.60 -13.28 -5.23
N ALA A 56 -11.46 -13.94 -5.09
CA ALA A 56 -10.57 -13.76 -3.93
C ALA A 56 -10.06 -12.32 -3.81
N ILE A 57 -9.65 -11.69 -4.92
CA ILE A 57 -9.17 -10.31 -4.94
C ILE A 57 -10.27 -9.33 -4.54
N LYS A 58 -11.47 -9.49 -5.09
CA LYS A 58 -12.62 -8.68 -4.69
C LYS A 58 -12.87 -8.78 -3.19
N LEU A 59 -12.84 -9.99 -2.63
CA LEU A 59 -13.03 -10.19 -1.19
C LEU A 59 -11.96 -9.49 -0.35
N VAL A 60 -10.68 -9.65 -0.71
CA VAL A 60 -9.55 -9.00 -0.01
C VAL A 60 -9.68 -7.47 -0.02
N ILE A 61 -10.11 -6.90 -1.14
CA ILE A 61 -10.29 -5.44 -1.27
C ILE A 61 -11.56 -4.97 -0.55
N ASP A 62 -12.64 -5.75 -0.61
CA ASP A 62 -13.94 -5.43 -0.02
C ASP A 62 -13.94 -5.50 1.50
N ILE A 63 -13.14 -6.40 2.11
CA ILE A 63 -12.91 -6.43 3.57
C ILE A 63 -12.44 -5.07 4.11
N ASN A 64 -11.85 -4.23 3.27
CA ASN A 64 -11.40 -2.89 3.63
C ASN A 64 -12.36 -1.76 3.24
N GLY A 65 -13.52 -2.09 2.66
CA GLY A 65 -14.47 -1.13 2.10
C GLY A 65 -13.85 -0.29 0.97
N LYS A 66 -13.04 -0.90 0.11
CA LYS A 66 -12.28 -0.19 -0.94
C LYS A 66 -12.62 -0.63 -2.37
N LEU A 67 -13.74 -1.32 -2.55
CA LEU A 67 -14.12 -1.87 -3.85
C LEU A 67 -14.31 -0.77 -4.93
N GLU A 68 -14.70 0.42 -4.49
CA GLU A 68 -14.82 1.67 -5.27
C GLU A 68 -13.56 2.06 -6.09
N PHE A 69 -12.37 1.60 -5.68
CA PHE A 69 -11.13 1.83 -6.43
C PHE A 69 -10.97 0.88 -7.64
N LEU A 70 -11.62 -0.29 -7.62
CA LEU A 70 -11.66 -1.19 -8.78
C LEU A 70 -12.72 -0.75 -9.79
N THR A 71 -13.86 -0.25 -9.31
CA THR A 71 -14.94 0.23 -10.17
C THR A 71 -14.66 1.61 -10.76
N GLY A 72 -13.74 2.37 -10.16
CA GLY A 72 -13.42 3.74 -10.56
C GLY A 72 -14.40 4.78 -10.02
N GLU A 73 -15.29 4.39 -9.11
CA GLU A 73 -16.22 5.29 -8.42
C GLU A 73 -15.44 6.33 -7.59
N THR A 74 -14.30 5.95 -7.03
CA THR A 74 -13.41 6.91 -6.35
C THR A 74 -12.53 7.66 -7.34
N GLN A 75 -12.95 8.87 -7.70
CA GLN A 75 -12.15 9.77 -8.54
C GLN A 75 -10.91 10.29 -7.80
N ARG A 76 -9.84 10.51 -8.56
CA ARG A 76 -8.62 11.15 -8.05
C ARG A 76 -8.94 12.60 -7.64
N PRO A 77 -8.66 13.01 -6.40
CA PRO A 77 -8.87 14.38 -5.96
C PRO A 77 -8.00 15.38 -6.74
N PRO A 78 -8.43 16.66 -6.81
CA PRO A 78 -7.59 17.73 -7.33
C PRO A 78 -6.27 17.86 -6.56
N LEU A 79 -5.20 18.26 -7.26
CA LEU A 79 -3.87 18.45 -6.65
C LEU A 79 -3.84 19.57 -5.60
N THR A 80 -4.82 20.46 -5.60
CA THR A 80 -4.97 21.55 -4.63
C THR A 80 -5.24 21.05 -3.21
N ASP A 81 -5.80 19.85 -3.07
CA ASP A 81 -5.93 19.17 -1.78
C ASP A 81 -4.86 18.09 -1.64
N ALA A 82 -3.72 18.49 -1.08
CA ALA A 82 -2.56 17.61 -0.90
C ALA A 82 -2.88 16.40 0.00
N ALA A 83 -3.70 16.58 1.04
CA ALA A 83 -4.03 15.53 1.99
C ALA A 83 -4.95 14.47 1.35
N ALA A 84 -6.01 14.90 0.67
CA ALA A 84 -6.89 13.99 -0.06
C ALA A 84 -6.15 13.28 -1.20
N SER A 85 -5.32 14.01 -1.95
CA SER A 85 -4.49 13.45 -3.03
C SER A 85 -3.52 12.38 -2.51
N TRP A 86 -2.82 12.64 -1.41
CA TRP A 86 -1.94 11.66 -0.77
C TRP A 86 -2.70 10.40 -0.32
N LYS A 87 -3.83 10.58 0.37
CA LYS A 87 -4.67 9.48 0.86
C LYS A 87 -5.17 8.61 -0.30
N TRP A 88 -5.64 9.23 -1.38
CA TRP A 88 -6.08 8.53 -2.58
C TRP A 88 -4.93 7.75 -3.23
N ARG A 89 -3.76 8.39 -3.41
CA ARG A 89 -2.57 7.75 -4.02
C ARG A 89 -2.10 6.55 -3.20
N SER A 90 -2.01 6.70 -1.88
CA SER A 90 -1.63 5.62 -0.98
C SER A 90 -2.57 4.42 -1.12
N LYS A 91 -3.88 4.67 -1.14
CA LYS A 91 -4.91 3.62 -1.26
C LYS A 91 -4.93 2.98 -2.65
N ASN A 92 -4.72 3.75 -3.72
CA ASN A 92 -4.58 3.24 -5.08
C ASN A 92 -3.32 2.36 -5.23
N SER A 93 -2.16 2.83 -4.76
CA SER A 93 -0.90 2.07 -4.80
C SER A 93 -1.00 0.77 -3.99
N PHE A 94 -1.68 0.84 -2.85
CA PHE A 94 -1.97 -0.32 -2.03
C PHE A 94 -2.71 -1.41 -2.83
N ILE A 95 -3.84 -1.06 -3.44
CA ILE A 95 -4.66 -2.03 -4.20
C ILE A 95 -3.90 -2.54 -5.43
N THR A 96 -3.19 -1.65 -6.13
CA THR A 96 -2.33 -2.01 -7.26
C THR A 96 -1.30 -3.06 -6.86
N SER A 97 -0.63 -2.87 -5.70
CA SER A 97 0.33 -3.84 -5.19
C SER A 97 -0.30 -5.19 -4.83
N CYS A 98 -1.53 -5.20 -4.29
CA CYS A 98 -2.24 -6.44 -4.01
C CYS A 98 -2.50 -7.24 -5.28
N ILE A 99 -2.98 -6.57 -6.32
CA ILE A 99 -3.28 -7.21 -7.61
C ILE A 99 -1.99 -7.77 -8.21
N ILE A 100 -0.93 -6.96 -8.34
CA ILE A 100 0.34 -7.37 -8.92
C ILE A 100 0.99 -8.53 -8.13
N ASN A 101 1.06 -8.44 -6.81
CA ASN A 101 1.69 -9.46 -5.97
C ASN A 101 0.96 -10.80 -6.00
N SER A 102 -0.34 -10.78 -6.30
CA SER A 102 -1.17 -11.96 -6.46
C SER A 102 -1.07 -12.62 -7.85
N MET A 103 -0.30 -12.05 -8.78
CA MET A 103 -0.06 -12.64 -10.09
C MET A 103 1.22 -13.48 -10.09
N LYS A 104 1.29 -14.43 -11.03
CA LYS A 104 2.57 -15.10 -11.35
C LYS A 104 3.54 -14.10 -12.02
N PRO A 105 4.86 -14.25 -11.82
CA PRO A 105 5.89 -13.37 -12.42
C PRO A 105 5.91 -13.32 -13.95
N THR A 106 5.19 -14.22 -14.62
CA THR A 106 5.02 -14.24 -16.07
C THR A 106 3.92 -13.30 -16.55
N ILE A 107 3.07 -12.81 -15.63
CA ILE A 107 1.87 -12.02 -15.90
C ILE A 107 2.04 -10.60 -15.34
N ASP A 108 2.60 -10.46 -14.14
CA ASP A 108 2.72 -9.19 -13.39
C ASP A 108 3.41 -8.05 -14.17
N LYS A 109 4.46 -8.34 -14.94
CA LYS A 109 5.23 -7.34 -15.69
C LYS A 109 4.40 -6.55 -16.69
N MET A 110 3.32 -7.13 -17.23
CA MET A 110 2.44 -6.45 -18.19
C MET A 110 1.62 -5.34 -17.55
N TYR A 111 1.41 -5.39 -16.23
CA TYR A 111 0.52 -4.49 -15.50
C TYR A 111 1.25 -3.53 -14.56
N MET A 112 2.54 -3.76 -14.30
CA MET A 112 3.33 -3.06 -13.28
C MET A 112 3.38 -1.52 -13.45
N PHE A 113 3.27 -1.03 -14.69
CA PHE A 113 3.39 0.40 -15.01
C PHE A 113 2.05 1.10 -15.25
N LEU A 114 0.93 0.40 -15.04
CA LEU A 114 -0.39 1.01 -15.18
C LEU A 114 -0.64 1.98 -14.00
N PRO A 115 -1.20 3.17 -14.27
CA PRO A 115 -1.17 4.27 -13.31
C PRO A 115 -2.18 4.14 -12.17
N THR A 116 -3.22 3.33 -12.34
CA THR A 116 -4.24 3.11 -11.31
C THR A 116 -4.61 1.64 -11.14
N ALA A 117 -5.14 1.31 -9.96
CA ALA A 117 -5.66 -0.02 -9.68
C ALA A 117 -6.79 -0.41 -10.65
N LYS A 118 -7.61 0.57 -11.06
CA LYS A 118 -8.64 0.38 -12.08
C LYS A 118 -8.03 0.03 -13.44
N ASP A 119 -7.00 0.75 -13.88
CA ASP A 119 -6.34 0.46 -15.16
C ASP A 119 -5.74 -0.95 -15.16
N VAL A 120 -5.13 -1.36 -14.03
CA VAL A 120 -4.68 -2.74 -13.84
C VAL A 120 -5.86 -3.70 -13.92
N TRP A 121 -6.94 -3.44 -13.19
CA TRP A 121 -8.10 -4.32 -13.12
C TRP A 121 -8.79 -4.53 -14.47
N ASP A 122 -8.96 -3.47 -15.25
CA ASP A 122 -9.61 -3.51 -16.57
C ASP A 122 -8.75 -4.18 -17.65
N ALA A 123 -7.43 -4.25 -17.45
CA ALA A 123 -6.50 -4.81 -18.42
C ALA A 123 -6.32 -6.34 -18.30
N ILE A 124 -6.77 -6.95 -17.20
CA ILE A 124 -6.65 -8.40 -16.93
C ILE A 124 -7.81 -9.17 -17.58
#